data_AF-A4J881-F1
#
_entry.id   AF-A4J881-F1
#
_cell.length_a   1.000
_cell.length_b   1.000
_cell.length_c   1.000
_cell.angle_alpha   90.00
_cell.angle_beta   90.00
_cell.angle_gamma   90.00
#
_symmetry.space_group_name_H-M   'P 1'
#
loop_
_entity.id
_entity.type
_entity.pdbx_description
1 polymer ?
#
loop_
_entity_poly.entity_id
_entity_poly.type
_entity_poly.pdbx_seq_one_letter_code
_entity_poly.pdbx_strand_id
1 'polypeptide(L)'
;MRQTYKKAEQAMSFLSSVAILLLLWWLLSLTLKSPAVPLPLDALHSFLISLRGELLSHLGVSLYRVLLSLLSATLLAVPLGIFLGKNPEVDRKAAPLLYLTYPIPKVVFMPIFLIILGIGDSSKILLITLITFYQILVTTRDAAKNMAKEYIFSLKSLGASSWDLYRHVYLPGCLPAILTALRLGLGTAMAVLFLAETYATQTGIGFFIMDSLSRMNYEEMFAGIIAMGLMGFFLYILLDQAEKILCSWIHI
;
A
#
# COMPACT_ATOMS: atom_id res chain seq x y z
N MET A 1 10.75 33.11 5.80
CA MET A 1 11.28 32.67 7.12
C MET A 1 10.39 31.62 7.81
N ARG A 2 9.10 31.86 8.13
CA ARG A 2 8.24 30.85 8.82
C ARG A 2 8.12 29.48 8.13
N GLN A 3 8.14 29.43 6.81
CA GLN A 3 8.00 28.18 6.05
C GLN A 3 9.28 27.32 6.07
N THR A 4 10.45 27.95 6.17
CA THR A 4 11.75 27.28 6.31
C THR A 4 11.90 26.68 7.70
N TYR A 5 11.44 27.39 8.73
CA TYR A 5 11.42 26.89 10.11
C TYR A 5 10.53 25.65 10.28
N LYS A 6 9.31 25.65 9.71
CA LYS A 6 8.42 24.47 9.74
C LYS A 6 9.03 23.23 9.06
N LYS A 7 9.75 23.41 7.94
CA LYS A 7 10.43 22.30 7.27
C LYS A 7 11.59 21.74 8.10
N ALA A 8 12.37 22.62 8.75
CA ALA A 8 13.46 22.22 9.64
C ALA A 8 12.94 21.47 10.88
N GLU A 9 11.85 21.93 11.49
CA GLU A 9 11.22 21.28 12.64
C GLU A 9 10.66 19.89 12.28
N GLN A 10 10.02 19.75 11.12
CA GLN A 10 9.57 18.45 10.60
C GLN A 10 10.73 17.49 10.34
N ALA A 11 11.83 17.98 9.74
CA ALA A 11 13.02 17.17 9.52
C ALA A 11 13.67 16.73 10.84
N MET A 12 13.72 17.62 11.84
CA MET A 12 14.20 17.29 13.19
C MET A 12 13.33 16.25 13.88
N SER A 13 12.01 16.37 13.80
CA SER A 13 11.08 15.39 14.34
C SER A 13 11.31 14.02 13.69
N PHE A 14 11.42 13.97 12.36
CA PHE A 14 11.67 12.72 11.64
C PHE A 14 13.00 12.08 12.06
N LEU A 15 14.09 12.86 12.09
CA LEU A 15 15.40 12.38 12.54
C LEU A 15 15.36 11.87 13.98
N SER A 16 14.65 12.56 14.88
CA SER A 16 14.48 12.11 16.26
C SER A 16 13.73 10.78 16.35
N SER A 17 12.68 10.57 15.55
CA SER A 17 11.94 9.30 15.51
C SER A 17 12.81 8.15 15.00
N VAL A 18 13.59 8.37 13.93
CA VAL A 18 14.55 7.37 13.41
C VAL A 18 15.61 7.05 14.47
N ALA A 19 16.17 8.07 15.13
CA ALA A 19 17.17 7.88 16.17
C ALA A 19 16.61 7.07 17.36
N ILE A 20 15.38 7.36 17.80
CA ILE A 20 14.72 6.61 18.87
C ILE A 20 14.52 5.15 18.46
N LEU A 21 14.06 4.88 17.23
CA LEU A 21 13.87 3.51 16.75
C LEU A 21 15.20 2.73 16.70
N LEU A 22 16.27 3.35 16.19
CA LEU A 22 17.59 2.74 16.15
C LEU A 22 18.16 2.50 17.55
N LEU A 23 17.95 3.44 18.47
CA LEU A 23 18.39 3.31 19.86
C LEU A 23 17.64 2.19 20.57
N LEU A 24 16.34 2.07 20.36
CA LEU A 24 15.53 0.97 20.90
C LEU A 24 15.99 -0.38 20.35
N TRP A 25 16.21 -0.50 19.04
CA TRP A 25 16.74 -1.72 18.44
C TRP A 25 18.14 -2.06 18.99
N TRP A 26 19.03 -1.07 19.09
CA TRP A 26 20.37 -1.27 19.64
C TRP A 26 20.32 -1.76 21.10
N LEU A 27 19.49 -1.15 21.96
CA LEU A 27 19.29 -1.60 23.34
C LEU A 27 18.69 -3.02 23.42
N LEU A 28 17.75 -3.36 22.54
CA LEU A 28 17.17 -4.70 22.46
C LEU A 28 18.20 -5.75 22.05
N SER A 29 19.07 -5.44 21.09
CA SER A 29 20.15 -6.34 20.67
C SER A 29 21.12 -6.62 21.82
N LEU A 30 21.49 -5.59 22.59
CA LEU A 30 22.39 -5.74 23.75
C LEU A 30 21.77 -6.51 24.92
N THR A 31 20.46 -6.36 25.15
CA THR A 31 19.76 -7.04 26.25
C THR A 31 19.48 -8.50 25.94
N LEU A 32 19.09 -8.83 24.70
CA LEU A 32 18.77 -10.19 24.29
C LEU A 32 20.01 -11.07 24.08
N LYS A 33 21.15 -10.48 23.66
CA LYS A 33 22.40 -11.20 23.36
C LYS A 33 22.20 -12.43 22.47
N SER A 34 21.25 -12.36 21.56
CA SER A 34 20.87 -13.44 20.65
C SER A 34 21.24 -13.07 19.22
N PRO A 35 21.85 -13.98 18.44
CA PRO A 35 22.07 -13.77 17.01
C PRO A 35 20.80 -13.43 16.23
N ALA A 36 19.63 -13.80 16.75
CA ALA A 36 18.34 -13.53 16.15
C ALA A 36 18.01 -12.03 16.03
N VAL A 37 18.68 -11.16 16.80
CA VAL A 37 18.53 -9.70 16.73
C VAL A 37 19.93 -9.07 16.59
N PRO A 38 20.48 -9.01 15.36
CA PRO A 38 21.80 -8.45 15.12
C PRO A 38 21.84 -6.97 15.50
N LEU A 39 23.06 -6.44 15.69
CA LEU A 39 23.23 -5.01 15.92
C LEU A 39 22.76 -4.25 14.66
N PRO A 40 22.19 -3.04 14.81
CA PRO A 40 21.77 -2.24 13.66
C PRO A 40 22.89 -1.97 12.64
N LEU A 41 24.13 -1.87 13.10
CA LEU A 41 25.30 -1.69 12.23
C LEU A 41 25.61 -2.92 11.39
N ASP A 42 25.52 -4.12 11.97
CA ASP A 42 25.77 -5.38 11.26
C ASP A 42 24.70 -5.63 10.21
N ALA A 43 23.43 -5.40 10.56
CA ALA A 43 22.32 -5.46 9.62
C ALA A 43 22.46 -4.44 8.48
N LEU A 44 22.91 -3.22 8.77
CA LEU A 44 23.15 -2.19 7.74
C LEU A 44 24.33 -2.55 6.83
N HIS A 45 25.40 -3.10 7.40
CA HIS A 45 26.54 -3.59 6.64
C HIS A 45 26.14 -4.74 5.71
N SER A 46 25.40 -5.72 6.22
CA SER A 46 24.84 -6.82 5.43
C SER A 46 23.90 -6.31 4.34
N PHE A 47 23.09 -5.28 4.62
CA PHE A 47 22.25 -4.62 3.62
C PHE A 47 23.07 -4.00 2.48
N LEU A 48 24.15 -3.28 2.78
CA LEU A 48 25.01 -2.67 1.76
C LEU A 48 25.73 -3.72 0.90
N ILE A 49 26.13 -4.85 1.49
CA ILE A 49 26.71 -5.98 0.75
C ILE A 49 25.65 -6.63 -0.13
N SER A 50 24.50 -6.98 0.45
CA SER A 50 23.39 -7.67 -0.22
C SER A 50 22.82 -6.85 -1.38
N LEU A 51 22.83 -5.52 -1.28
CA LEU A 51 22.45 -4.62 -2.38
C LEU A 51 23.30 -4.84 -3.64
N ARG A 52 24.57 -5.25 -3.51
CA ARG A 52 25.43 -5.57 -4.66
C ARG A 52 25.25 -7.00 -5.15
N GLY A 53 24.57 -7.84 -4.38
CA GLY A 53 24.21 -9.21 -4.72
C GLY A 53 22.77 -9.32 -5.22
N GLU A 54 22.05 -10.36 -4.77
CA GLU A 54 20.73 -10.71 -5.30
C GLU A 54 19.60 -9.82 -4.77
N LEU A 55 19.80 -9.07 -3.67
CA LEU A 55 18.74 -8.32 -2.99
C LEU A 55 18.02 -7.33 -3.92
N LEU A 56 18.74 -6.64 -4.80
CA LEU A 56 18.14 -5.70 -5.75
C LEU A 56 17.18 -6.40 -6.73
N SER A 57 17.51 -7.63 -7.14
CA SER A 57 16.65 -8.41 -8.04
C SER A 57 15.35 -8.83 -7.33
N HIS A 58 15.45 -9.29 -6.08
CA HIS A 58 14.29 -9.59 -5.24
C HIS A 58 13.44 -8.35 -4.99
N LEU A 59 14.08 -7.22 -4.69
CA LEU A 59 13.42 -5.94 -4.49
C LEU A 59 12.65 -5.48 -5.73
N GLY A 60 13.26 -5.58 -6.91
CA GLY A 60 12.63 -5.23 -8.18
C GLY A 60 11.38 -6.07 -8.46
N VAL A 61 11.45 -7.38 -8.22
CA VAL A 61 10.31 -8.29 -8.38
C VAL A 61 9.16 -7.94 -7.42
N SER A 62 9.47 -7.70 -6.14
CA SER A 62 8.46 -7.29 -5.15
C SER A 62 7.82 -5.94 -5.48
N LEU A 63 8.63 -4.97 -5.91
CA LEU A 63 8.15 -3.66 -6.32
C LEU A 63 7.21 -3.78 -7.52
N TYR A 64 7.58 -4.57 -8.54
CA TYR A 64 6.75 -4.85 -9.69
C TYR A 64 5.39 -5.46 -9.29
N ARG A 65 5.39 -6.49 -8.44
CA ARG A 65 4.17 -7.14 -7.95
C ARG A 65 3.24 -6.16 -7.24
N VAL A 66 3.77 -5.38 -6.28
CA VAL A 66 2.97 -4.40 -5.54
C VAL A 66 2.41 -3.32 -6.45
N LEU A 67 3.23 -2.75 -7.33
CA LEU A 67 2.78 -1.68 -8.23
C LEU A 67 1.67 -2.18 -9.16
N LEU A 68 1.83 -3.35 -9.79
CA LEU A 68 0.78 -3.92 -10.63
C LEU A 68 -0.49 -4.21 -9.84
N SER A 69 -0.39 -4.70 -8.61
CA SER A 69 -1.56 -4.96 -7.78
C SER A 69 -2.30 -3.69 -7.40
N LEU A 70 -1.60 -2.65 -6.96
CA LEU A 70 -2.21 -1.37 -6.60
C LEU A 70 -2.84 -0.69 -7.81
N LEU A 71 -2.17 -0.72 -8.97
CA LEU A 71 -2.72 -0.18 -10.21
C LEU A 71 -3.97 -0.94 -10.63
N SER A 72 -3.92 -2.28 -10.66
CA SER A 72 -5.07 -3.11 -11.03
C SER A 72 -6.25 -2.90 -10.07
N ALA A 73 -5.99 -2.84 -8.76
CA ALA A 73 -7.00 -2.61 -7.76
C ALA A 73 -7.64 -1.23 -7.93
N THR A 74 -6.84 -0.18 -8.13
CA THR A 74 -7.33 1.20 -8.32
C THR A 74 -8.16 1.32 -9.58
N LEU A 75 -7.66 0.80 -10.70
CA LEU A 75 -8.34 0.87 -12.00
C LEU A 75 -9.70 0.16 -12.00
N LEU A 76 -9.87 -0.88 -11.19
CA LEU A 76 -11.14 -1.60 -11.07
C LEU A 76 -12.05 -1.01 -9.97
N ALA A 77 -11.47 -0.72 -8.81
CA ALA A 77 -12.22 -0.30 -7.63
C ALA A 77 -12.74 1.14 -7.73
N VAL A 78 -11.97 2.06 -8.31
CA VAL A 78 -12.36 3.48 -8.37
C VAL A 78 -13.59 3.68 -9.26
N PRO A 79 -13.62 3.20 -10.53
CA PRO A 79 -14.80 3.37 -11.37
C PRO A 79 -16.03 2.69 -10.78
N LEU A 80 -15.87 1.47 -10.25
CA LEU A 80 -16.97 0.72 -9.64
C LEU A 80 -17.47 1.42 -8.36
N GLY A 81 -16.56 1.91 -7.52
CA GLY A 81 -16.89 2.61 -6.29
C GLY A 81 -17.66 3.90 -6.56
N ILE A 82 -17.18 4.72 -7.50
CA ILE A 82 -17.90 5.93 -7.91
C ILE A 82 -19.27 5.57 -8.49
N PHE A 83 -19.34 4.55 -9.35
CA PHE A 83 -20.59 4.10 -9.96
C PHE A 83 -21.62 3.66 -8.91
N LEU A 84 -21.21 2.86 -7.93
CA LEU A 84 -22.08 2.42 -6.84
C LEU A 84 -22.50 3.60 -5.96
N GLY A 85 -21.55 4.46 -5.56
CA GLY A 85 -21.84 5.61 -4.70
C GLY A 85 -22.80 6.63 -5.33
N LYS A 86 -22.68 6.84 -6.65
CA LYS A 86 -23.58 7.72 -7.41
C LYS A 86 -25.00 7.16 -7.56
N ASN A 87 -25.18 5.84 -7.59
CA ASN A 87 -26.46 5.18 -7.92
C ASN A 87 -27.03 4.40 -6.73
N PRO A 88 -27.88 5.02 -5.88
CA PRO A 88 -28.40 4.39 -4.66
C PRO A 88 -29.13 3.06 -4.87
N GLU A 89 -29.82 2.91 -6.01
CA GLU A 89 -30.54 1.67 -6.34
C GLU A 89 -29.60 0.50 -6.65
N VAL A 90 -28.51 0.77 -7.36
CA VAL A 90 -27.48 -0.24 -7.65
C VAL A 90 -26.72 -0.55 -6.38
N ASP A 91 -26.38 0.48 -5.60
CA ASP A 91 -25.75 0.34 -4.29
C ASP A 91 -26.54 -0.58 -3.37
N ARG A 92 -27.86 -0.36 -3.24
CA ARG A 92 -28.75 -1.17 -2.41
C ARG A 92 -28.74 -2.65 -2.80
N LYS A 93 -28.64 -2.97 -4.09
CA LYS A 93 -28.57 -4.36 -4.59
C LYS A 93 -27.19 -4.98 -4.41
N ALA A 94 -26.12 -4.21 -4.57
CA ALA A 94 -24.75 -4.70 -4.42
C ALA A 94 -24.28 -4.78 -2.96
N ALA A 95 -24.86 -3.96 -2.08
CA ALA A 95 -24.44 -3.82 -0.68
C ALA A 95 -24.40 -5.15 0.09
N PRO A 96 -25.40 -6.06 0.01
CA PRO A 96 -25.32 -7.35 0.70
C PRO A 96 -24.11 -8.18 0.28
N LEU A 97 -23.81 -8.23 -1.03
CA LEU A 97 -22.66 -8.97 -1.54
C LEU A 97 -21.35 -8.36 -1.05
N LEU A 98 -21.24 -7.03 -1.08
CA LEU A 98 -20.05 -6.32 -0.59
C LEU A 98 -19.85 -6.57 0.92
N TYR A 99 -20.90 -6.45 1.73
CA TYR A 99 -20.80 -6.67 3.18
C TYR A 99 -20.50 -8.11 3.55
N LEU A 100 -20.98 -9.10 2.79
CA LEU A 100 -20.66 -10.51 3.02
C LEU A 100 -19.23 -10.85 2.63
N THR A 101 -18.74 -10.26 1.54
CA THR A 101 -17.43 -10.62 0.97
C THR A 101 -16.26 -9.80 1.52
N TYR A 102 -16.52 -8.59 2.03
CA TYR A 102 -15.53 -7.68 2.58
C TYR A 102 -14.77 -8.24 3.81
N PRO A 103 -15.42 -8.79 4.86
CA PRO A 103 -14.73 -9.23 6.08
C PRO A 103 -13.97 -10.55 5.91
N ILE A 104 -14.12 -11.24 4.77
CA ILE A 104 -13.46 -12.52 4.54
C ILE A 104 -11.95 -12.29 4.35
N PRO A 105 -11.09 -12.91 5.17
CA PRO A 105 -9.64 -12.75 5.06
C PRO A 105 -9.13 -13.37 3.77
N LYS A 106 -8.93 -12.54 2.74
CA LYS A 106 -8.60 -13.04 1.39
C LYS A 106 -7.24 -13.74 1.32
N VAL A 107 -6.34 -13.44 2.26
CA VAL A 107 -5.03 -14.10 2.38
C VAL A 107 -5.14 -15.62 2.47
N VAL A 108 -6.23 -16.14 3.04
CA VAL A 108 -6.48 -17.58 3.17
C VAL A 108 -6.72 -18.25 1.82
N PHE A 109 -7.08 -17.50 0.77
CA PHE A 109 -7.27 -18.03 -0.58
C PHE A 109 -5.97 -18.24 -1.35
N MET A 110 -4.79 -17.93 -0.78
CA MET A 110 -3.51 -18.10 -1.46
C MET A 110 -3.32 -19.51 -2.06
N PRO A 111 -3.60 -20.64 -1.37
CA PRO A 111 -3.48 -21.97 -1.96
C PRO A 111 -4.40 -22.18 -3.17
N ILE A 112 -5.61 -21.63 -3.13
CA ILE A 112 -6.58 -21.74 -4.23
C ILE A 112 -6.07 -20.98 -5.46
N PHE A 113 -5.54 -19.77 -5.26
CA PHE A 113 -4.96 -18.99 -6.36
C PHE A 113 -3.73 -19.66 -6.96
N LEU A 114 -2.90 -20.33 -6.17
CA LEU A 114 -1.79 -21.13 -6.68
C LEU A 114 -2.26 -22.32 -7.51
N ILE A 115 -3.34 -23.01 -7.12
CA ILE A 115 -3.88 -24.15 -7.87
C ILE A 115 -4.46 -23.68 -9.21
N ILE A 116 -5.23 -22.59 -9.21
CA ILE A 116 -5.96 -22.12 -10.40
C ILE A 116 -5.05 -21.38 -11.38
N LEU A 117 -4.20 -20.48 -10.88
CA LEU A 117 -3.35 -19.60 -11.71
C LEU A 117 -1.91 -20.11 -11.85
N GLY A 118 -1.58 -21.17 -11.12
CA GLY A 118 -0.22 -21.70 -11.07
C GLY A 118 0.69 -20.96 -10.10
N ILE A 119 1.89 -21.52 -9.95
CA ILE A 119 3.00 -20.92 -9.23
C ILE A 119 3.57 -19.79 -10.09
N GLY A 120 3.57 -18.57 -9.56
CA GLY A 120 4.14 -17.43 -10.25
C GLY A 120 3.69 -16.09 -9.67
N ASP A 121 3.79 -15.05 -10.49
CA ASP A 121 3.44 -13.68 -10.12
C ASP A 121 1.93 -13.45 -10.14
N SER A 122 1.21 -14.05 -11.10
CA SER A 122 -0.23 -13.82 -11.31
C SER A 122 -1.06 -14.12 -10.07
N SER A 123 -0.79 -15.22 -9.36
CA SER A 123 -1.49 -15.59 -8.13
C SER A 123 -1.25 -14.60 -6.99
N LYS A 124 -0.01 -14.14 -6.83
CA LYS A 124 0.40 -13.16 -5.82
C LYS A 124 -0.21 -11.78 -6.12
N ILE A 125 -0.11 -11.35 -7.39
CA ILE A 125 -0.65 -10.08 -7.86
C ILE A 125 -2.18 -10.07 -7.69
N LEU A 126 -2.88 -11.14 -8.07
CA LEU A 126 -4.33 -11.23 -7.89
C LEU A 126 -4.70 -11.15 -6.40
N LEU A 127 -3.98 -11.85 -5.53
CA LEU A 127 -4.25 -11.82 -4.10
C LEU A 127 -4.17 -10.40 -3.51
N ILE A 128 -3.07 -9.70 -3.79
CA ILE A 128 -2.86 -8.33 -3.30
C ILE A 128 -3.87 -7.39 -3.94
N THR A 129 -4.16 -7.56 -5.23
CA THR A 129 -5.20 -6.79 -5.96
C THR A 129 -6.54 -6.96 -5.29
N LEU A 130 -6.96 -8.19 -4.98
CA LEU A 130 -8.26 -8.46 -4.40
C LEU A 130 -8.41 -7.83 -3.01
N ILE A 131 -7.36 -7.86 -2.19
CA ILE A 131 -7.37 -7.26 -0.84
C ILE A 131 -7.49 -5.74 -0.93
N THR A 132 -6.62 -5.13 -1.74
CA THR A 132 -6.58 -3.66 -1.87
C THR A 132 -7.80 -3.12 -2.62
N PHE A 133 -8.37 -3.89 -3.55
CA PHE A 133 -9.59 -3.56 -4.28
C PHE A 133 -10.75 -3.24 -3.34
N TYR A 134 -11.02 -4.08 -2.34
CA TYR A 134 -12.13 -3.85 -1.41
C TYR A 134 -11.92 -2.60 -0.55
N GLN A 135 -10.69 -2.34 -0.10
CA GLN A 135 -10.34 -1.15 0.67
C GLN A 135 -10.63 0.14 -0.13
N ILE A 136 -10.19 0.17 -1.39
CA ILE A 136 -10.38 1.30 -2.29
C ILE A 136 -11.86 1.43 -2.68
N LEU A 137 -12.51 0.32 -3.00
CA LEU A 137 -13.90 0.28 -3.47
C LEU A 137 -14.85 0.88 -2.43
N VAL A 138 -14.78 0.39 -1.18
CA VAL A 138 -15.69 0.82 -0.11
C VAL A 138 -15.47 2.30 0.20
N THR A 139 -14.22 2.72 0.37
CA THR A 139 -13.88 4.12 0.65
C THR A 139 -14.33 5.05 -0.47
N THR A 140 -14.12 4.65 -1.73
CA THR A 140 -14.54 5.44 -2.91
C THR A 140 -16.05 5.51 -3.02
N ARG A 141 -16.74 4.40 -2.77
CA ARG A 141 -18.21 4.32 -2.78
C ARG A 141 -18.80 5.28 -1.75
N ASP A 142 -18.29 5.23 -0.53
CA ASP A 142 -18.81 6.04 0.57
C ASP A 142 -18.50 7.52 0.35
N ALA A 143 -17.33 7.87 -0.21
CA ALA A 143 -17.03 9.25 -0.63
C ALA A 143 -17.98 9.75 -1.73
N ALA A 144 -18.26 8.93 -2.74
CA ALA A 144 -19.19 9.30 -3.82
C ALA A 144 -20.63 9.44 -3.31
N LYS A 145 -21.06 8.57 -2.41
CA LYS A 145 -22.40 8.57 -1.82
C LYS A 145 -22.68 9.78 -0.94
N ASN A 146 -21.65 10.25 -0.22
CA ASN A 146 -21.74 11.40 0.69
C ASN A 146 -21.43 12.75 0.00
N MET A 147 -21.33 12.78 -1.33
CA MET A 147 -21.08 14.01 -2.07
C MET A 147 -22.24 15.01 -1.86
N ALA A 148 -21.90 16.27 -1.55
CA ALA A 148 -22.87 17.34 -1.35
C ALA A 148 -23.73 17.52 -2.62
N LYS A 149 -25.06 17.50 -2.45
CA LYS A 149 -26.01 17.56 -3.57
C LYS A 149 -25.94 18.90 -4.30
N GLU A 150 -25.51 19.95 -3.61
CA GLU A 150 -25.30 21.30 -4.09
C GLU A 150 -24.33 21.33 -5.27
N TYR A 151 -23.21 20.58 -5.20
CA TYR A 151 -22.26 20.47 -6.32
C TYR A 151 -22.88 19.83 -7.56
N ILE A 152 -23.71 18.80 -7.33
CA ILE A 152 -24.40 18.07 -8.41
C ILE A 152 -25.46 18.96 -9.06
N PHE A 153 -26.30 19.63 -8.27
CA PHE A 153 -27.36 20.50 -8.77
C PHE A 153 -26.83 21.76 -9.46
N SER A 154 -25.73 22.33 -8.95
CA SER A 154 -25.06 23.46 -9.58
C SER A 154 -24.60 23.11 -10.99
N LEU A 155 -23.91 21.98 -11.15
CA LEU A 155 -23.43 21.57 -12.47
C LEU A 155 -24.59 21.17 -13.41
N LYS A 156 -25.62 20.47 -12.89
CA LYS A 156 -26.81 20.13 -13.69
C LYS A 156 -27.57 21.36 -14.18
N SER A 157 -27.62 22.43 -13.40
CA SER A 157 -28.30 23.68 -13.79
C SER A 157 -27.59 24.36 -14.97
N LEU A 158 -26.31 24.08 -15.18
CA LEU A 158 -25.53 24.51 -16.35
C LEU A 158 -25.68 23.57 -17.57
N GLY A 159 -26.60 22.59 -17.52
CA GLY A 159 -26.84 21.65 -18.61
C GLY A 159 -25.90 20.44 -18.64
N ALA A 160 -25.17 20.16 -17.55
CA ALA A 160 -24.19 19.10 -17.51
C ALA A 160 -24.79 17.69 -17.70
N SER A 161 -24.11 16.88 -18.50
CA SER A 161 -24.45 15.48 -18.72
C SER A 161 -24.05 14.59 -17.54
N SER A 162 -24.47 13.32 -17.59
CA SER A 162 -24.04 12.32 -16.59
C SER A 162 -22.52 12.10 -16.57
N TRP A 163 -21.85 12.25 -17.72
CA TRP A 163 -20.40 12.10 -17.83
C TRP A 163 -19.68 13.31 -17.22
N ASP A 164 -20.22 14.50 -17.41
CA ASP A 164 -19.67 15.73 -16.83
C ASP A 164 -19.67 15.67 -15.30
N LEU A 165 -20.71 15.07 -14.70
CA LEU A 165 -20.75 14.82 -13.26
C LEU A 165 -19.64 13.86 -12.80
N TYR A 166 -19.36 12.79 -13.53
CA TYR A 166 -18.27 11.87 -13.18
C TYR A 166 -16.92 12.59 -13.20
N ARG A 167 -16.65 13.33 -14.26
CA ARG A 167 -15.34 13.97 -14.49
C ARG A 167 -15.11 15.18 -13.59
N HIS A 168 -16.13 16.00 -13.34
CA HIS A 168 -15.97 17.30 -12.67
C HIS A 168 -16.48 17.35 -11.23
N VAL A 169 -17.25 16.35 -10.79
CA VAL A 169 -17.77 16.31 -9.40
C VAL A 169 -17.26 15.07 -8.68
N TYR A 170 -17.61 13.88 -9.16
CA TYR A 170 -17.34 12.66 -8.40
C TYR A 170 -15.87 12.29 -8.38
N LEU A 171 -15.18 12.25 -9.53
CA LEU A 171 -13.77 11.89 -9.58
C LEU A 171 -12.90 12.85 -8.75
N PRO A 172 -12.95 14.18 -8.95
CA PRO A 172 -12.16 15.10 -8.12
C PRO A 172 -12.60 15.09 -6.66
N GLY A 173 -13.91 15.05 -6.37
CA GLY A 173 -14.39 15.03 -4.98
C GLY A 173 -14.02 13.76 -4.20
N CYS A 174 -13.92 12.61 -4.88
CA CYS A 174 -13.51 11.35 -4.24
C CYS A 174 -12.00 11.14 -4.20
N LEU A 175 -11.22 11.88 -5.00
CA LEU A 175 -9.77 11.70 -5.13
C LEU A 175 -9.00 11.69 -3.79
N PRO A 176 -9.30 12.56 -2.82
CA PRO A 176 -8.60 12.56 -1.52
C PRO A 176 -8.88 11.29 -0.72
N ALA A 177 -10.13 10.81 -0.77
CA ALA A 177 -10.54 9.57 -0.12
C ALA A 177 -9.89 8.35 -0.80
N ILE A 178 -9.81 8.35 -2.13
CA ILE A 178 -9.11 7.32 -2.92
C ILE A 178 -7.62 7.25 -2.53
N LEU A 179 -6.94 8.39 -2.45
CA LEU A 179 -5.52 8.46 -2.08
C LEU A 179 -5.28 8.08 -0.61
N THR A 180 -6.22 8.40 0.27
CA THR A 180 -6.21 7.92 1.67
C THR A 180 -6.35 6.40 1.71
N ALA A 181 -7.29 5.82 0.96
CA ALA A 181 -7.47 4.38 0.86
C ALA A 181 -6.22 3.69 0.29
N LEU A 182 -5.56 4.29 -0.69
CA LEU A 182 -4.30 3.79 -1.26
C LEU A 182 -3.16 3.79 -0.24
N ARG A 183 -3.01 4.85 0.56
CA ARG A 183 -1.98 4.91 1.62
C ARG A 183 -2.20 3.87 2.70
N LEU A 184 -3.45 3.69 3.15
CA LEU A 184 -3.80 2.63 4.09
C LEU A 184 -3.62 1.24 3.46
N GLY A 185 -4.02 1.10 2.20
CA GLY A 185 -3.90 -0.12 1.41
C GLY A 185 -2.46 -0.50 1.11
N LEU A 186 -1.53 0.45 1.04
CA LEU A 186 -0.10 0.17 0.84
C LEU A 186 0.47 -0.64 2.02
N GLY A 187 0.15 -0.26 3.26
CA GLY A 187 0.60 -1.00 4.44
C GLY A 187 0.10 -2.45 4.44
N THR A 188 -1.18 -2.65 4.12
CA THR A 188 -1.76 -4.00 4.03
C THR A 188 -1.21 -4.77 2.83
N ALA A 189 -1.02 -4.13 1.68
CA ALA A 189 -0.41 -4.72 0.49
C ALA A 189 1.00 -5.23 0.75
N MET A 190 1.82 -4.47 1.49
CA MET A 190 3.18 -4.87 1.85
C MET A 190 3.20 -6.10 2.77
N ALA A 191 2.32 -6.14 3.77
CA ALA A 191 2.19 -7.30 4.67
C ALA A 191 1.72 -8.56 3.91
N VAL A 192 0.75 -8.39 3.01
CA VAL A 192 0.26 -9.48 2.16
C VAL A 192 1.31 -9.91 1.14
N LEU A 193 2.06 -8.97 0.56
CA LEU A 193 3.16 -9.27 -0.36
C LEU A 193 4.18 -10.17 0.33
N PHE A 194 4.62 -9.79 1.53
CA PHE A 194 5.53 -10.62 2.32
C PHE A 194 5.00 -12.05 2.43
N LEU A 195 3.77 -12.22 2.91
CA LEU A 195 3.14 -13.55 3.02
C LEU A 195 3.06 -14.27 1.68
N ALA A 196 2.60 -13.60 0.62
CA ALA A 196 2.45 -14.19 -0.70
C ALA A 196 3.79 -14.63 -1.30
N GLU A 197 4.87 -13.95 -0.96
CA GLU A 197 6.24 -14.28 -1.38
C GLU A 197 6.91 -15.33 -0.50
N THR A 198 6.29 -15.77 0.60
CA THR A 198 6.76 -16.94 1.35
C THR A 198 6.25 -18.27 0.75
N TYR A 199 5.16 -18.22 0.00
CA TYR A 199 4.53 -19.41 -0.58
C TYR A 199 5.02 -19.70 -1.99
N ALA A 200 5.64 -20.87 -2.17
CA ALA A 200 5.96 -21.47 -3.46
C ALA A 200 6.58 -20.45 -4.44
N THR A 201 7.69 -19.84 -4.07
CA THR A 201 8.43 -18.93 -4.96
C THR A 201 9.90 -18.94 -4.61
N GLN A 202 10.72 -18.44 -5.54
CA GLN A 202 12.17 -18.30 -5.40
C GLN A 202 12.60 -16.84 -5.63
N THR A 203 11.65 -15.90 -5.72
CA THR A 203 11.91 -14.49 -6.04
C THR A 203 11.04 -13.57 -5.20
N GLY A 204 11.51 -12.35 -4.98
CA GLY A 204 10.88 -11.38 -4.09
C GLY A 204 11.56 -11.27 -2.72
N ILE A 205 11.37 -10.14 -2.05
CA ILE A 205 11.96 -9.82 -0.75
C ILE A 205 11.41 -10.75 0.34
N GLY A 206 10.12 -11.12 0.28
CA GLY A 206 9.56 -12.05 1.26
C GLY A 206 10.22 -13.42 1.21
N PHE A 207 10.54 -13.91 0.01
CA PHE A 207 11.36 -15.10 -0.17
C PHE A 207 12.76 -14.90 0.40
N PHE A 208 13.45 -13.80 0.04
CA PHE A 208 14.81 -13.51 0.52
C PHE A 208 14.90 -13.49 2.07
N ILE A 209 13.92 -12.88 2.75
CA ILE A 209 13.84 -12.86 4.21
C ILE A 209 13.70 -14.28 4.77
N MET A 210 12.77 -15.08 4.23
CA MET A 210 12.51 -16.43 4.72
C MET A 210 13.63 -17.42 4.40
N ASP A 211 14.26 -17.27 3.25
CA ASP A 211 15.43 -18.04 2.85
C ASP A 211 16.61 -17.75 3.77
N SER A 212 16.90 -16.47 4.04
CA SER A 212 17.91 -16.05 5.01
C SER A 212 17.62 -16.57 6.42
N LEU A 213 16.36 -16.52 6.86
CA LEU A 213 15.91 -17.10 8.13
C LEU A 213 16.14 -18.61 8.17
N SER A 214 15.84 -19.33 7.09
CA SER A 214 16.04 -20.79 7.02
C SER A 214 17.52 -21.19 7.10
N ARG A 215 18.42 -20.33 6.60
CA ARG A 215 19.88 -20.45 6.74
C ARG A 215 20.41 -19.98 8.09
N MET A 216 19.54 -19.48 8.98
CA MET A 216 19.90 -18.80 10.23
C MET A 216 20.86 -17.61 10.03
N ASN A 217 20.85 -17.01 8.83
CA ASN A 217 21.60 -15.79 8.55
C ASN A 217 20.72 -14.58 8.89
N TYR A 218 20.72 -14.22 10.17
CA TYR A 218 19.88 -13.13 10.68
C TYR A 218 20.32 -11.76 10.16
N GLU A 219 21.60 -11.56 9.83
CA GLU A 219 22.08 -10.31 9.24
C GLU A 219 21.46 -10.07 7.86
N GLU A 220 21.50 -11.08 6.97
CA GLU A 220 20.81 -11.02 5.67
C GLU A 220 19.29 -10.93 5.83
N MET A 221 18.71 -11.64 6.80
CA MET A 221 17.27 -11.53 7.08
C MET A 221 16.88 -10.08 7.41
N PHE A 222 17.63 -9.41 8.29
CA PHE A 222 17.39 -8.01 8.62
C PHE A 222 17.72 -7.07 7.46
N ALA A 223 18.70 -7.38 6.62
CA ALA A 223 18.91 -6.64 5.36
C ALA A 223 17.65 -6.68 4.47
N GLY A 224 17.00 -7.83 4.34
CA GLY A 224 15.73 -7.98 3.64
C GLY A 224 14.59 -7.17 4.28
N ILE A 225 14.50 -7.17 5.61
CA ILE A 225 13.50 -6.39 6.36
C ILE A 225 13.70 -4.89 6.15
N ILE A 226 14.95 -4.41 6.21
CA ILE A 226 15.31 -3.01 5.91
C ILE A 226 14.90 -2.67 4.48
N ALA A 227 15.24 -3.52 3.52
CA ALA A 227 14.91 -3.33 2.11
C ALA A 227 13.39 -3.21 1.88
N MET A 228 12.60 -4.10 2.49
CA MET A 228 11.14 -4.05 2.43
C MET A 228 10.58 -2.79 3.08
N GLY A 229 11.12 -2.39 4.24
CA GLY A 229 10.74 -1.16 4.94
C GLY A 229 11.02 0.09 4.12
N LEU A 230 12.21 0.19 3.52
CA LEU A 230 12.58 1.28 2.62
C LEU A 230 11.69 1.34 1.37
N MET A 231 11.37 0.18 0.77
CA MET A 231 10.44 0.10 -0.35
C MET A 231 9.05 0.63 0.03
N GLY A 232 8.50 0.19 1.16
CA GLY A 232 7.21 0.66 1.66
C GLY A 232 7.21 2.16 1.96
N PHE A 233 8.26 2.66 2.62
CA PHE A 233 8.43 4.08 2.92
C PHE A 233 8.54 4.94 1.65
N PHE A 234 9.31 4.48 0.66
CA PHE A 234 9.45 5.14 -0.62
C PHE A 234 8.10 5.22 -1.37
N LEU A 235 7.37 4.12 -1.44
CA LEU A 235 6.03 4.08 -2.04
C LEU A 235 5.04 5.00 -1.30
N TYR A 236 5.13 5.07 0.03
CA TYR A 236 4.32 5.97 0.83
C TYR A 236 4.59 7.44 0.50
N ILE A 237 5.87 7.84 0.41
CA ILE A 237 6.25 9.20 -0.01
C ILE A 237 5.71 9.52 -1.39
N LEU A 238 5.82 8.59 -2.35
CA LEU A 238 5.30 8.82 -3.70
C LEU A 238 3.79 9.09 -3.69
N LEU A 239 3.02 8.35 -2.88
CA LEU A 239 1.58 8.59 -2.72
C LEU A 239 1.28 9.92 -2.04
N ASP A 240 2.04 10.31 -1.02
CA ASP A 240 1.89 11.60 -0.33
C ASP A 240 2.20 12.79 -1.26
N GLN A 241 3.21 12.67 -2.11
CA GLN A 241 3.49 13.68 -3.14
C GLN A 241 2.42 13.70 -4.22
N ALA A 242 1.92 12.54 -4.64
CA ALA A 242 0.81 12.46 -5.57
C ALA A 242 -0.44 13.18 -5.04
N GLU A 243 -0.75 13.08 -3.74
CA GLU A 243 -1.85 13.83 -3.12
C GLU A 243 -1.66 15.34 -3.19
N LYS A 244 -0.47 15.85 -2.83
CA LYS A 244 -0.21 17.29 -2.87
C LYS A 244 -0.38 17.89 -4.27
N ILE A 245 -0.02 17.13 -5.30
CA ILE A 245 -0.14 17.56 -6.69
C ILE A 245 -1.59 17.41 -7.17
N LEU A 246 -2.17 16.23 -6.97
CA LEU A 246 -3.48 15.87 -7.51
C LEU A 246 -4.65 16.50 -6.76
N CYS A 247 -4.50 16.82 -5.47
CA CYS A 247 -5.53 17.40 -4.61
C CYS A 247 -5.15 18.82 -4.16
N SER A 248 -4.45 19.57 -5.00
CA SER A 248 -3.94 20.92 -4.67
C SER A 248 -5.03 21.89 -4.17
N TRP A 249 -6.27 21.75 -4.66
CA TRP A 249 -7.41 22.59 -4.25
C TRP A 249 -7.84 22.42 -2.79
N ILE A 250 -7.44 21.34 -2.11
CA ILE A 250 -7.75 21.12 -0.69
C ILE A 250 -6.87 21.95 0.23
N HIS A 251 -5.71 22.35 -0.28
CA HIS A 251 -4.70 23.08 0.49
C HIS A 251 -4.70 24.59 0.21
N ILE A 252 -5.73 25.09 -0.51
CA ILE A 252 -5.97 26.52 -0.78
C ILE A 252 -6.83 27.10 0.35
#